data_AF-A0A7W0QKT0-F1
#
_entry.id   AF-A0A7W0QKT0-F1
#
_cell.length_a   1.000
_cell.length_b   1.000
_cell.length_c   1.000
_cell.angle_alpha   90.00
_cell.angle_beta   90.00
_cell.angle_gamma   90.00
#
_symmetry.space_group_name_H-M   'P 1'
#
loop_
_entity.id
_entity.type
_entity.pdbx_description
1 polymer ?
#
loop_
_entity_poly.entity_id
_entity_poly.type
_entity_poly.pdbx_seq_one_letter_code
_entity_poly.pdbx_strand_id
1 'polypeptide(L)'
;MARDTISILDGSTFVVSDRRGDIDANPSQHHGLFHRDTRFLSRWRVTVNGLSPDPLSVEHEQYFSAQFFLVPATGSIYKNPYLSVIRKRMVGDGFHEDVAVLNHDNEPATVELRIEAGADFADQASCSGSSSSRTRSGARASMCFLAPATMLRSSTSTARRLRDRTCARPSTSGSSRRRSSK
;
A
#
# COMPACT_ATOMS: atom_id res chain seq x y z
N MET A 1 -20.29 11.99 3.21
CA MET A 1 -19.32 12.05 2.10
C MET A 1 -18.88 10.63 1.81
N ALA A 2 -19.54 9.96 0.87
CA ALA A 2 -19.09 8.63 0.43
C ALA A 2 -17.67 8.83 -0.12
N ARG A 3 -16.66 8.29 0.58
CA ARG A 3 -15.30 8.29 0.06
C ARG A 3 -15.35 7.38 -1.16
N ASP A 4 -15.21 7.97 -2.34
CA ASP A 4 -15.07 7.25 -3.61
C ASP A 4 -14.11 6.09 -3.39
N THR A 5 -14.67 4.90 -3.44
CA THR A 5 -13.97 3.64 -3.17
C THR A 5 -13.61 3.04 -4.52
N ILE A 6 -12.38 2.59 -4.64
CA ILE A 6 -11.86 1.96 -5.85
C ILE A 6 -11.80 0.47 -5.59
N SER A 7 -12.51 -0.29 -6.41
CA SER A 7 -12.49 -1.75 -6.40
C SER A 7 -12.01 -2.31 -7.73
N ILE A 8 -11.20 -3.34 -7.65
CA ILE A 8 -10.79 -4.18 -8.78
C ILE A 8 -10.91 -5.64 -8.34
N LEU A 9 -11.20 -6.52 -9.29
CA LEU A 9 -11.46 -7.93 -9.03
C LEU A 9 -10.92 -8.81 -10.14
N ASP A 10 -10.51 -10.01 -9.78
CA ASP A 10 -10.24 -11.11 -10.70
C ASP A 10 -10.66 -12.44 -10.06
N GLY A 11 -11.65 -13.10 -10.67
CA GLY A 11 -12.23 -14.34 -10.16
C GLY A 11 -12.73 -14.25 -8.72
N SER A 12 -12.03 -14.92 -7.80
CA SER A 12 -12.36 -14.97 -6.36
C SER A 12 -11.52 -14.01 -5.50
N THR A 13 -10.64 -13.24 -6.14
CA THR A 13 -9.78 -12.26 -5.49
C THR A 13 -10.28 -10.85 -5.83
N PHE A 14 -10.48 -10.02 -4.82
CA PHE A 14 -10.84 -8.62 -5.04
C PHE A 14 -10.19 -7.72 -3.99
N VAL A 15 -9.98 -6.47 -4.35
CA VAL A 15 -9.41 -5.47 -3.44
C VAL A 15 -10.27 -4.22 -3.45
N VAL A 16 -10.43 -3.65 -2.27
CA VAL A 16 -11.20 -2.43 -2.03
C VAL A 16 -10.31 -1.43 -1.31
N SER A 17 -10.12 -0.25 -1.88
CA SER A 17 -9.31 0.83 -1.32
C SER A 17 -9.96 2.19 -1.52
N ASP A 18 -9.40 3.23 -0.90
CA ASP A 18 -9.81 4.61 -1.18
C ASP A 18 -9.29 5.10 -2.56
N ARG A 19 -9.67 6.34 -2.94
CA ARG A 19 -9.16 7.02 -4.15
C ARG A 19 -7.64 7.20 -4.22
N ARG A 20 -6.93 7.14 -3.10
CA ARG A 20 -5.47 7.23 -3.08
C ARG A 20 -4.83 5.87 -3.35
N GLY A 21 -5.60 4.79 -3.28
CA GLY A 21 -5.15 3.42 -3.30
C GLY A 21 -4.80 2.89 -1.91
N ASP A 22 -5.06 3.64 -0.84
CA ASP A 22 -4.76 3.18 0.51
C ASP A 22 -5.85 2.24 1.04
N ILE A 23 -5.39 1.20 1.74
CA ILE A 23 -6.22 0.22 2.44
C ILE A 23 -6.01 0.47 3.93
N ASP A 24 -7.10 0.74 4.63
CA ASP A 24 -7.15 0.70 6.08
C ASP A 24 -8.49 0.13 6.51
N ALA A 25 -8.45 -1.10 7.00
CA ALA A 25 -9.63 -1.80 7.47
C ALA A 25 -10.22 -1.05 8.67
N ASN A 26 -11.48 -0.65 8.54
CA ASN A 26 -12.26 -0.02 9.60
C ASN A 26 -13.60 -0.77 9.71
N PRO A 27 -14.19 -0.95 10.90
CA PRO A 27 -15.54 -1.51 11.03
C PRO A 27 -16.61 -0.86 10.14
N SER A 28 -16.43 0.42 9.77
CA SER A 28 -17.33 1.18 8.90
C SER A 28 -16.97 1.14 7.41
N GLN A 29 -15.76 0.70 7.04
CA GLN A 29 -15.27 0.66 5.65
C GLN A 29 -14.59 -0.67 5.39
N HIS A 30 -15.19 -1.49 4.53
CA HIS A 30 -14.69 -2.83 4.17
C HIS A 30 -13.51 -2.75 3.19
N HIS A 31 -12.50 -1.92 3.47
CA HIS A 31 -11.26 -1.89 2.71
C HIS A 31 -10.43 -3.13 3.02
N GLY A 32 -9.83 -3.72 2.00
CA GLY A 32 -8.99 -4.90 2.14
C GLY A 32 -8.75 -5.62 0.83
N LEU A 33 -7.75 -6.49 0.83
CA LEU A 33 -7.60 -7.55 -0.17
C LEU A 33 -8.29 -8.81 0.36
N PHE A 34 -9.19 -9.36 -0.42
CA PHE A 34 -9.96 -10.55 -0.09
C PHE A 34 -9.71 -11.64 -1.12
N HIS A 35 -9.64 -12.88 -0.65
CA HIS A 35 -9.66 -14.06 -1.50
C HIS A 35 -10.51 -15.13 -0.82
N ARG A 36 -11.55 -15.62 -1.51
CA ARG A 36 -12.51 -16.60 -0.95
C ARG A 36 -13.01 -16.21 0.45
N ASP A 37 -13.57 -14.99 0.54
CA ASP A 37 -14.15 -14.41 1.76
C ASP A 37 -13.19 -14.17 2.94
N THR A 38 -11.88 -14.40 2.76
CA THR A 38 -10.87 -14.12 3.77
C THR A 38 -10.10 -12.86 3.43
N ARG A 39 -9.97 -11.92 4.38
CA ARG A 39 -9.16 -10.71 4.24
C ARG A 39 -7.67 -11.00 4.47
N PHE A 40 -6.89 -11.00 3.41
CA PHE A 40 -5.44 -11.21 3.47
C PHE A 40 -4.66 -9.93 3.76
N LEU A 41 -5.16 -8.77 3.31
CA LEU A 41 -4.52 -7.48 3.53
C LEU A 41 -5.53 -6.52 4.15
N SER A 42 -5.31 -6.13 5.40
CA SER A 42 -6.13 -5.19 6.16
C SER A 42 -5.54 -3.78 6.20
N ARG A 43 -4.24 -3.64 5.90
CA ARG A 43 -3.59 -2.34 5.73
C ARG A 43 -2.62 -2.37 4.56
N TRP A 44 -2.68 -1.34 3.75
CA TRP A 44 -1.73 -1.04 2.69
C TRP A 44 -1.69 0.47 2.50
N ARG A 45 -0.68 1.12 3.05
CA ARG A 45 -0.54 2.59 3.00
C ARG A 45 0.79 2.99 2.42
N VAL A 46 0.75 3.96 1.52
CA VAL A 46 1.95 4.55 0.93
C VAL A 46 2.09 5.99 1.41
N THR A 47 3.22 6.32 2.01
CA THR A 47 3.57 7.69 2.39
C THR A 47 4.88 8.12 1.74
N VAL A 48 4.95 9.40 1.40
CA VAL A 48 6.12 10.05 0.81
C VAL A 48 6.56 11.15 1.75
N ASN A 49 7.82 11.08 2.21
CA ASN A 49 8.37 11.99 3.22
C ASN A 49 7.48 12.08 4.48
N GLY A 50 6.91 10.95 4.89
CA GLY A 50 6.01 10.85 6.04
C GLY A 50 4.59 11.35 5.83
N LEU A 51 4.26 11.88 4.65
CA LEU A 51 2.93 12.42 4.35
C LEU A 51 2.17 11.51 3.37
N SER A 52 0.84 11.43 3.55
CA SER A 52 -0.04 10.75 2.59
C SER A 52 -0.17 11.59 1.32
N PRO A 53 0.13 11.03 0.13
CA PRO A 53 -0.07 11.73 -1.12
C PRO A 53 -1.54 12.05 -1.38
N ASP A 54 -1.79 13.16 -2.08
CA ASP A 54 -3.12 13.57 -2.50
C ASP A 54 -3.47 13.02 -3.89
N PRO A 55 -4.71 12.56 -4.11
CA PRO A 55 -5.11 11.98 -5.38
C PRO A 55 -5.40 13.07 -6.40
N LEU A 56 -4.75 13.01 -7.55
CA LEU A 56 -5.08 13.83 -8.71
C LEU A 56 -6.16 13.15 -9.56
N SER A 57 -5.92 11.90 -9.93
CA SER A 57 -6.83 11.11 -10.74
C SER A 57 -6.67 9.62 -10.46
N VAL A 58 -7.71 8.87 -10.81
CA VAL A 58 -7.72 7.41 -10.77
C VAL A 58 -8.20 6.93 -12.13
N GLU A 59 -7.51 5.95 -12.69
CA GLU A 59 -7.83 5.35 -13.97
C GLU A 59 -8.04 3.85 -13.78
N HIS A 60 -9.16 3.35 -14.28
CA HIS A 60 -9.45 1.92 -14.36
C HIS A 60 -9.01 1.45 -15.74
N GLU A 61 -7.81 0.86 -15.82
CA GLU A 61 -7.29 0.38 -17.10
C GLU A 61 -8.01 -0.92 -17.50
N GLN A 62 -8.20 -1.85 -16.55
CA GLN A 62 -8.92 -3.11 -16.72
C GLN A 62 -9.72 -3.43 -15.46
N TYR A 63 -10.66 -4.39 -15.51
CA TYR A 63 -11.46 -4.77 -14.33
C TYR A 63 -10.61 -5.31 -13.15
N PHE A 64 -9.42 -5.82 -13.46
CA PHE A 64 -8.44 -6.35 -12.51
C PHE A 64 -7.26 -5.41 -12.25
N SER A 65 -7.23 -4.21 -12.86
CA SER A 65 -6.13 -3.25 -12.69
C SER A 65 -6.60 -1.79 -12.54
N ALA A 66 -5.94 -1.06 -11.66
CA ALA A 66 -6.19 0.35 -11.44
C ALA A 66 -4.88 1.13 -11.32
N GLN A 67 -4.86 2.33 -11.86
CA GLN A 67 -3.73 3.25 -11.78
C GLN A 67 -4.13 4.51 -11.03
N PHE A 68 -3.32 4.89 -10.05
CA PHE A 68 -3.54 6.06 -9.20
C PHE A 68 -2.43 7.08 -9.48
N PHE A 69 -2.83 8.29 -9.83
CA PHE A 69 -1.93 9.42 -10.01
C PHE A 69 -2.05 10.33 -8.80
N LEU A 70 -0.96 10.46 -8.05
CA LEU A 70 -0.93 11.19 -6.79
C LEU A 70 0.19 12.24 -6.81
N VAL A 71 0.06 13.23 -5.95
CA VAL A 71 1.11 14.22 -5.66
C VAL A 71 1.44 14.17 -4.17
N PRO A 72 2.73 14.23 -3.78
CA PRO A 72 3.06 14.36 -2.37
C PRO A 72 2.43 15.61 -1.78
N ALA A 73 1.83 15.47 -0.61
CA ALA A 73 1.34 16.62 0.13
C ALA A 73 2.54 17.55 0.43
N THR A 74 2.50 18.76 -0.10
CA THR A 74 3.63 19.69 0.00
C THR A 74 3.59 20.49 1.31
N GLY A 75 2.51 20.36 2.10
CA GLY A 75 2.32 21.07 3.36
C GLY A 75 2.04 22.57 3.21
N SER A 76 2.24 23.13 2.01
CA SER A 76 1.85 24.49 1.65
C SER A 76 1.16 24.51 0.28
N ILE A 77 0.20 25.43 0.12
CA ILE A 77 -0.51 25.66 -1.14
C ILE A 77 0.31 26.49 -2.15
N TYR A 78 1.45 27.03 -1.72
CA TYR A 78 2.27 27.95 -2.53
C TYR A 78 3.39 27.27 -3.29
N LYS A 79 3.63 25.98 -3.03
CA LYS A 79 4.69 25.22 -3.69
C LYS A 79 4.05 24.16 -4.58
N ASN A 80 4.26 24.30 -5.89
CA ASN A 80 3.86 23.27 -6.82
C ASN A 80 4.65 21.97 -6.51
N PRO A 81 3.97 20.82 -6.44
CA PRO A 81 4.65 19.55 -6.23
C PRO A 81 5.54 19.26 -7.45
N TYR A 82 6.86 19.21 -7.22
CA TYR A 82 7.85 18.79 -8.23
C TYR A 82 7.99 17.27 -8.30
N LEU A 83 7.35 16.55 -7.39
CA LEU A 83 7.28 15.10 -7.37
C LEU A 83 5.88 14.63 -7.77
N SER A 84 5.79 13.54 -8.51
CA SER A 84 4.55 12.78 -8.66
C SER A 84 4.74 11.33 -8.24
N VAL A 85 3.65 10.71 -7.80
CA VAL A 85 3.61 9.30 -7.42
C VAL A 85 2.61 8.60 -8.32
N ILE A 86 3.04 7.53 -8.96
CA ILE A 86 2.19 6.68 -9.80
C ILE A 86 2.14 5.32 -9.14
N ARG A 87 0.93 4.85 -8.82
CA ARG A 87 0.71 3.51 -8.29
C ARG A 87 -0.06 2.72 -9.33
N LYS A 88 0.49 1.61 -9.81
CA LYS A 88 -0.22 0.67 -10.68
C LYS A 88 -0.51 -0.58 -9.88
N ARG A 89 -1.79 -0.89 -9.71
CA ARG A 89 -2.25 -2.04 -8.94
C ARG A 89 -2.89 -3.05 -9.88
N MET A 90 -2.58 -4.32 -9.66
CA MET A 90 -3.13 -5.45 -10.40
C MET A 90 -3.50 -6.57 -9.43
N VAL A 91 -4.63 -7.23 -9.69
CA VAL A 91 -5.12 -8.40 -8.94
C VAL A 91 -5.26 -9.58 -9.90
N GLY A 92 -4.95 -10.78 -9.41
CA GLY A 92 -5.10 -12.05 -10.13
C GLY A 92 -4.69 -13.23 -9.26
N ASP A 93 -3.64 -13.95 -9.64
CA ASP A 93 -2.97 -14.97 -8.80
C ASP A 93 -2.24 -14.38 -7.57
N GLY A 94 -2.50 -13.11 -7.26
CA GLY A 94 -1.96 -12.40 -6.12
C GLY A 94 -2.32 -10.93 -6.14
N PHE A 95 -1.66 -10.18 -5.27
CA PHE A 95 -1.72 -8.73 -5.23
C PHE A 95 -0.37 -8.16 -5.65
N HIS A 96 -0.38 -7.38 -6.73
CA HIS A 96 0.81 -6.72 -7.24
C HIS A 96 0.59 -5.22 -7.29
N GLU A 97 1.57 -4.46 -6.80
CA GLU A 97 1.53 -3.01 -6.88
C GLU A 97 2.92 -2.46 -7.21
N ASP A 98 3.00 -1.76 -8.34
CA ASP A 98 4.17 -0.99 -8.74
C ASP A 98 3.99 0.45 -8.28
N VAL A 99 4.93 0.95 -7.47
CA VAL A 99 4.96 2.33 -7.00
C VAL A 99 6.15 3.04 -7.61
N ALA A 100 5.89 4.07 -8.41
CA ALA A 100 6.91 4.91 -9.02
C ALA A 100 6.81 6.32 -8.44
N VAL A 101 7.97 6.90 -8.08
CA VAL A 101 8.09 8.32 -7.72
C VAL A 101 8.91 9.01 -8.79
N LEU A 102 8.34 10.05 -9.40
CA LEU A 102 8.97 10.80 -10.47
C LEU A 102 9.32 12.19 -9.97
N ASN A 103 10.54 12.62 -10.24
CA ASN A 103 10.99 13.98 -10.03
C ASN A 103 10.96 14.76 -11.35
N HIS A 104 10.21 15.85 -11.38
CA HIS A 104 10.02 16.72 -12.52
C HIS A 104 10.95 17.95 -12.49
N ASP A 105 11.76 18.09 -11.45
CA ASP A 105 12.77 19.14 -11.35
C ASP A 105 14.09 18.70 -11.99
N ASN A 106 14.98 19.68 -12.24
CA ASN A 106 16.32 19.44 -12.74
C ASN A 106 17.33 19.13 -11.63
N GLU A 107 16.93 19.27 -10.36
CA GLU A 107 17.77 18.97 -9.20
C GLU A 107 17.45 17.59 -8.62
N PRO A 108 18.46 16.80 -8.19
CA PRO A 108 18.23 15.54 -7.50
C PRO A 108 17.43 15.73 -6.20
N ALA A 109 16.39 14.92 -6.02
CA ALA A 109 15.58 14.94 -4.81
C ALA A 109 15.81 13.68 -3.98
N THR A 110 15.97 13.84 -2.66
CA THR A 110 15.95 12.72 -1.71
C THR A 110 14.50 12.48 -1.28
N VAL A 111 14.03 11.25 -1.46
CA VAL A 111 12.65 10.88 -1.13
C VAL A 111 12.65 9.68 -0.19
N GLU A 112 11.91 9.80 0.92
CA GLU A 112 11.54 8.66 1.76
C GLU A 112 10.20 8.11 1.27
N LEU A 113 10.22 6.91 0.68
CA LEU A 113 9.00 6.16 0.37
C LEU A 113 8.77 5.11 1.44
N ARG A 114 7.64 5.17 2.12
CA ARG A 114 7.26 4.19 3.14
C ARG A 114 6.00 3.46 2.75
N ILE A 115 6.05 2.14 2.86
CA ILE A 115 4.92 1.24 2.64
C ILE A 115 4.60 0.55 3.97
N GLU A 116 3.37 0.70 4.46
CA GLU A 116 2.86 -0.03 5.61
C GLU A 116 1.90 -1.12 5.14
N ALA A 117 2.24 -2.37 5.44
CA ALA A 117 1.40 -3.53 5.19
C ALA A 117 0.89 -4.11 6.51
N GLY A 118 -0.37 -4.56 6.53
CA GLY A 118 -0.97 -5.24 7.67
C GLY A 118 -1.92 -6.34 7.21
N ALA A 119 -1.93 -7.47 7.91
CA ALA A 119 -2.85 -8.58 7.68
C ALA A 119 -3.57 -8.92 8.98
N ASP A 120 -4.88 -9.19 8.92
CA ASP A 120 -5.69 -9.66 10.06
C ASP A 120 -6.31 -11.06 9.83
N PHE A 121 -6.34 -11.54 8.58
CA PHE A 121 -6.96 -12.82 8.20
C PHE A 121 -8.41 -12.94 8.68
N ALA A 122 -9.11 -11.82 8.73
CA ALA A 122 -10.51 -11.77 9.15
C ALA A 122 -11.41 -12.36 8.06
N ASP A 123 -12.36 -13.20 8.47
CA ASP A 123 -13.42 -13.70 7.58
C ASP A 123 -14.51 -12.64 7.42
N GLN A 124 -14.91 -12.39 6.16
CA GLN A 124 -15.98 -11.48 5.78
C GLN A 124 -17.35 -11.88 6.37
N ALA A 125 -17.54 -13.15 6.74
CA ALA A 125 -18.74 -13.64 7.40
C ALA A 125 -18.98 -13.06 8.81
N SER A 126 -17.97 -12.44 9.43
CA SER A 126 -18.08 -11.85 10.77
C SER A 126 -18.99 -10.60 10.85
N CYS A 127 -19.44 -10.06 9.72
CA CYS A 127 -20.40 -8.96 9.67
C CYS A 127 -21.87 -9.38 9.88
N SER A 128 -22.14 -10.69 9.98
CA SER A 128 -23.43 -11.26 10.35
C SER A 128 -23.38 -11.88 11.75
N GLY A 129 -23.57 -11.04 12.78
CA GLY A 129 -24.20 -11.42 14.06
C GLY A 129 -23.77 -12.68 14.83
N SER A 130 -22.58 -13.26 14.64
CA SER A 130 -22.09 -14.33 15.52
C SER A 130 -20.57 -14.24 15.72
N SER A 131 -20.21 -13.75 16.90
CA SER A 131 -18.84 -13.55 17.36
C SER A 131 -18.15 -14.89 17.66
N SER A 132 -17.28 -15.33 16.75
CA SER A 132 -16.15 -16.18 17.12
C SER A 132 -14.86 -15.49 16.70
N SER A 133 -14.38 -14.56 17.54
CA SER A 133 -13.12 -13.86 17.35
C SER A 133 -11.96 -14.82 17.61
N ARG A 134 -11.59 -15.60 16.59
CA ARG A 134 -10.30 -16.28 16.58
C ARG A 134 -9.27 -15.27 16.10
N THR A 135 -8.79 -14.42 17.01
CA THR A 135 -7.73 -13.44 16.73
C THR A 135 -6.47 -14.19 16.29
N ARG A 136 -6.30 -14.37 14.98
CA ARG A 136 -5.00 -14.74 14.42
C ARG A 136 -4.12 -13.50 14.53
N SER A 137 -2.93 -13.68 15.10
CA SER A 137 -1.92 -12.63 15.24
C SER A 137 -1.68 -11.98 13.88
N GLY A 138 -2.18 -10.76 13.70
CA GLY A 138 -1.93 -9.98 12.51
C GLY A 138 -0.46 -9.58 12.41
N ALA A 139 0.10 -9.65 11.20
CA ALA A 139 1.46 -9.17 10.95
C ALA A 139 1.38 -7.72 10.43
N ARG A 140 2.26 -6.85 10.92
CA ARG A 140 2.49 -5.53 10.34
C ARG A 140 3.94 -5.44 9.88
N ALA A 141 4.13 -4.95 8.66
CA ALA A 141 5.45 -4.66 8.11
C ALA A 141 5.47 -3.20 7.66
N SER A 142 6.58 -2.52 7.91
CA SER A 142 6.84 -1.21 7.33
C SER A 142 8.16 -1.31 6.57
N MET A 143 8.13 -0.93 5.30
CA MET A 143 9.31 -0.89 4.45
C MET A 143 9.57 0.57 4.08
N CYS A 144 10.76 1.04 4.37
CA CYS A 144 11.21 2.40 4.07
C CYS A 144 12.31 2.31 3.01
N PHE A 145 12.15 3.06 1.93
CA PHE A 145 13.12 3.21 0.87
C PHE A 145 13.57 4.66 0.85
N LEU A 146 14.88 4.88 0.99
CA LEU A 146 15.51 6.14 0.61
C LEU A 146 16.18 5.93 -0.75
N ALA A 147 15.72 6.67 -1.75
CA ALA A 147 16.31 6.64 -3.08
C ALA A 147 16.50 8.08 -3.60
N PRO A 148 17.59 8.36 -4.33
CA PRO A 148 17.66 9.57 -5.14
C PRO A 148 16.64 9.43 -6.28
N ALA A 149 15.61 10.29 -6.30
CA ALA A 149 14.66 10.34 -7.40
C ALA A 149 15.39 10.88 -8.63
N THR A 150 15.88 9.95 -9.46
CA THR A 150 16.70 10.26 -10.62
C THR A 150 15.78 10.71 -11.75
N MET A 151 16.17 11.79 -12.44
CA MET A 151 15.43 12.34 -13.58
C MET A 151 15.25 11.26 -14.66
N LEU A 152 14.02 10.82 -14.93
CA LEU A 152 13.72 9.97 -16.07
C LEU A 152 13.32 10.87 -17.24
N ARG A 153 14.31 11.33 -18.03
CA ARG A 153 14.02 11.99 -19.31
C ARG A 153 13.40 10.95 -20.24
N SER A 154 12.14 11.14 -20.59
CA SER A 154 11.43 10.25 -21.50
C SER A 154 12.00 10.38 -22.92
N SER A 155 12.80 9.39 -23.32
CA SER A 155 12.92 8.99 -24.71
C SER A 155 12.90 7.47 -24.76
N THR A 156 11.74 6.92 -25.13
CA THR A 156 11.51 5.52 -25.55
C THR A 156 11.99 4.40 -24.61
N SER A 157 11.02 3.61 -24.12
CA SER A 157 11.11 2.17 -23.85
C SER A 157 12.48 1.63 -23.41
N THR A 158 12.67 1.41 -22.10
CA THR A 158 13.13 0.12 -21.51
C THR A 158 13.06 0.27 -19.99
N ALA A 159 12.08 -0.37 -19.35
CA ALA A 159 12.01 -0.48 -17.89
C ALA A 159 13.14 -1.40 -17.41
N ARG A 160 14.29 -0.81 -17.04
CA ARG A 160 15.40 -1.54 -16.44
C ARG A 160 15.12 -1.71 -14.94
N ARG A 161 14.68 -2.92 -14.59
CA ARG A 161 14.43 -3.39 -13.22
C ARG A 161 15.70 -3.23 -12.37
N LEU A 162 15.73 -2.25 -11.46
CA LEU A 162 16.77 -2.14 -10.46
C LEU A 162 16.46 -3.16 -9.35
N ARG A 163 17.17 -4.29 -9.36
CA ARG A 163 17.18 -5.24 -8.25
C ARG A 163 18.15 -4.71 -7.20
N ASP A 164 17.68 -3.87 -6.30
CA ASP A 164 18.42 -3.56 -5.09
C ASP A 164 17.93 -4.40 -3.90
N ARG A 165 18.91 -5.07 -3.31
CA ARG A 165 18.78 -5.97 -2.16
C ARG A 165 18.55 -5.13 -0.90
N THR A 166 17.35 -5.17 -0.35
CA THR A 166 17.12 -4.67 1.02
C THR A 166 17.07 -5.84 1.99
N CYS A 167 18.10 -5.93 2.84
CA CYS A 167 18.18 -6.85 3.96
C CYS A 167 17.14 -6.47 5.03
N ALA A 168 16.11 -7.30 5.23
CA ALA A 168 15.27 -7.25 6.42
C ALA A 168 15.86 -8.18 7.49
N ARG A 169 16.32 -7.63 8.63
CA ARG A 169 16.53 -8.42 9.86
C ARG A 169 15.24 -8.41 10.67
N PRO A 170 14.63 -9.56 10.99
CA PRO A 170 13.54 -9.60 11.95
C PRO A 170 14.09 -9.38 13.37
N SER A 171 13.56 -8.40 14.09
CA SER A 171 13.79 -8.25 15.53
C SER A 171 12.93 -9.27 16.27
N THR A 172 13.53 -10.38 16.69
CA THR A 172 12.87 -11.36 17.58
C THR A 172 13.05 -10.90 19.02
N SER A 173 11.99 -10.35 19.64
CA SER A 173 11.95 -10.16 21.10
C SER A 173 11.58 -11.50 21.76
N GLY A 174 12.59 -12.26 22.15
CA GLY A 174 12.43 -13.48 22.95
C GLY A 174 12.06 -13.12 24.39
N SER A 175 10.82 -13.40 24.81
CA SER A 175 10.45 -13.39 26.23
C SER A 175 10.83 -14.73 26.86
N SER A 176 11.86 -14.71 27.70
CA SER A 176 12.28 -15.87 28.49
C SER A 176 11.22 -16.17 29.56
N ARG A 177 10.46 -17.25 29.40
CA ARG A 177 9.68 -17.84 30.51
C ARG A 177 10.65 -18.52 31.49
N ARG A 178 10.90 -17.89 32.64
CA ARG A 178 11.46 -18.57 33.81
C ARG A 178 10.41 -19.56 34.34
N ARG A 179 10.73 -20.86 34.28
CA ARG A 179 10.09 -21.89 35.08
C ARG A 179 10.61 -21.73 36.52
N SER A 180 9.71 -21.51 37.47
CA SER A 180 9.98 -21.75 38.89
C SER A 180 9.46 -23.14 39.22
N SER A 181 10.35 -24.01 39.68
CA SER A 181 10.04 -25.33 40.24
C SER A 181 10.20 -25.27 41.76
N LYS A 182 9.21 -25.82 42.46
CA LYS A 182 9.11 -26.19 43.88
C LYS A 182 9.30 -25.09 44.93
#